data_AF-A0A5K0YSZ3-F1
#
_entry.id   AF-A0A5K0YSZ3-F1
#
_cell.length_a   1.000
_cell.length_b   1.000
_cell.length_c   1.000
_cell.angle_alpha   90.00
_cell.angle_beta   90.00
_cell.angle_gamma   90.00
#
_symmetry.space_group_name_H-M   'P 1'
#
loop_
_entity.id
_entity.type
_entity.pdbx_description
1 polymer ?
#
loop_
_entity_poly.entity_id
_entity_poly.type
_entity_poly.pdbx_seq_one_letter_code
_entity_poly.pdbx_strand_id
1 'polypeptide(L)' 'VRVSAVLTNSPFMLNLDCDHYINNSKAVREAMCFLMDPQLGKKLCYVQFPQRFDGIDLHDRYANRNIVFFD' A
#
# COMPACT_ATOMS: atom_id res chain seq x y z
N VAL A 1 -12.54 8.36 -7.08
CA VAL A 1 -11.99 9.74 -6.99
C VAL A 1 -13.08 10.83 -6.99
N ARG A 2 -13.94 10.93 -8.02
CA ARG A 2 -14.90 12.06 -8.19
C ARG A 2 -15.77 12.40 -6.98
N VAL A 3 -16.37 11.39 -6.33
CA VAL A 3 -17.24 11.63 -5.16
C VAL A 3 -16.44 12.15 -3.97
N SER A 4 -15.27 11.55 -3.70
CA SER A 4 -14.36 12.00 -2.63
C SER A 4 -13.94 13.45 -2.81
N ALA A 5 -13.65 13.88 -4.06
CA ALA A 5 -13.27 15.26 -4.38
C ALA A 5 -14.33 16.29 -3.99
N VAL A 6 -15.62 15.91 -3.98
CA VAL A 6 -16.72 16.80 -3.58
C VAL A 6 -16.98 16.73 -2.08
N LEU A 7 -16.92 15.52 -1.49
CA LEU A 7 -17.35 15.32 -0.10
C LEU A 7 -16.26 15.68 0.92
N THR A 8 -15.03 15.22 0.72
CA THR A 8 -13.94 15.40 1.71
C THR A 8 -12.68 16.00 1.12
N ASN A 9 -12.48 15.86 -0.19
CA ASN A 9 -11.36 16.37 -0.97
C ASN A 9 -9.99 16.05 -0.35
N SER A 10 -9.79 14.80 0.09
CA SER A 10 -8.53 14.36 0.69
C SER A 10 -7.36 14.51 -0.29
N PRO A 11 -6.20 15.06 0.13
CA PRO A 11 -5.03 15.23 -0.73
C PRO A 11 -4.31 13.91 -1.06
N PHE A 12 -4.56 12.86 -0.28
CA PHE A 12 -4.00 11.52 -0.49
C PHE A 12 -5.12 10.48 -0.55
N MET A 13 -4.93 9.44 -1.37
CA MET A 13 -5.87 8.34 -1.50
C MET A 13 -5.15 7.01 -1.31
N LEU A 14 -5.74 6.12 -0.52
CA LEU A 14 -5.32 4.73 -0.38
C LEU A 14 -6.21 3.85 -1.26
N ASN A 15 -5.61 3.08 -2.17
CA ASN A 15 -6.30 2.04 -2.92
C ASN A 15 -6.13 0.69 -2.21
N LEU A 16 -7.22 -0.05 -2.04
CA LEU A 16 -7.22 -1.35 -1.37
C LEU A 16 -8.31 -2.25 -1.96
N ASP A 17 -7.93 -3.48 -2.31
CA ASP A 17 -8.86 -4.48 -2.86
C ASP A 17 -9.58 -5.23 -1.74
N CYS A 18 -10.69 -5.90 -2.06
CA CYS A 18 -11.59 -6.51 -1.07
C CYS A 18 -11.02 -7.75 -0.35
N ASP A 19 -9.99 -8.36 -0.93
CA ASP A 19 -9.26 -9.51 -0.40
C ASP A 19 -7.99 -9.11 0.36
N HIS A 20 -7.71 -7.80 0.47
CA HIS A 20 -6.58 -7.26 1.21
C HIS A 20 -7.05 -6.47 2.42
N TYR A 21 -6.27 -6.55 3.50
CA TYR A 21 -6.52 -5.79 4.73
C TYR A 21 -5.23 -5.15 5.25
N ILE A 22 -5.38 -4.11 6.07
CA ILE A 22 -4.24 -3.46 6.72
C ILE A 22 -3.83 -4.30 7.93
N ASN A 23 -2.65 -4.93 7.85
CA ASN A 23 -2.11 -5.77 8.92
C ASN A 23 -1.34 -5.00 10.01
N ASN A 24 -0.96 -3.75 9.75
CA ASN A 24 -0.25 -2.88 10.68
C ASN A 24 -0.86 -1.47 10.66
N SER A 25 -1.39 -1.01 11.80
CA SER A 25 -2.01 0.31 11.93
C SER A 25 -1.06 1.48 11.67
N LYS A 26 0.25 1.24 11.63
CA LYS A 26 1.28 2.25 11.31
C LYS A 26 1.50 2.43 9.81
N ALA A 27 1.00 1.57 8.93
CA ALA A 27 1.28 1.62 7.49
C ALA A 27 0.99 2.99 6.87
N VAL A 28 -0.15 3.60 7.24
CA VAL A 28 -0.50 4.95 6.77
C VAL A 28 0.49 5.99 7.29
N ARG A 29 0.89 5.92 8.56
CA ARG A 29 1.89 6.84 9.14
C ARG A 29 3.24 6.72 8.44
N GLU A 30 3.66 5.50 8.12
CA GLU A 30 4.90 5.23 7.39
C GLU A 30 4.84 5.80 5.97
N ALA A 31 3.72 5.65 5.25
CA ALA A 31 3.53 6.29 3.95
C ALA A 31 3.65 7.81 4.01
N MET A 32 3.09 8.43 5.07
CA MET A 32 3.17 9.88 5.26
C MET A 32 4.60 10.37 5.50
N CYS A 33 5.49 9.56 6.08
CA CYS A 33 6.91 9.94 6.23
C CYS A 33 7.56 10.25 4.87
N PHE A 34 7.22 9.50 3.82
CA PHE A 34 7.73 9.74 2.47
C PHE A 34 6.98 10.89 1.77
N LEU A 35 5.65 10.87 1.83
CA LEU A 35 4.80 11.85 1.13
C LEU A 35 4.91 13.27 1.71
N MET A 36 5.22 13.41 3.00
CA MET A 36 5.40 14.71 3.66
C MET A 36 6.87 15.16 3.73
N ASP A 37 7.82 14.39 3.19
CA ASP A 37 9.21 14.82 3.16
C ASP A 37 9.37 16.10 2.31
N PRO A 38 9.95 17.18 2.84
CA PRO A 38 10.03 18.45 2.12
C PRO A 38 10.86 18.40 0.82
N GLN A 39 11.80 17.47 0.72
CA GLN A 39 12.72 17.32 -0.41
C GLN A 39 12.22 16.27 -1.41
N LEU A 40 11.72 15.14 -0.91
CA LEU A 40 11.31 13.97 -1.69
C LEU A 40 9.81 14.01 -2.03
N GLY A 41 8.95 14.42 -1.10
CA GLY A 41 7.48 14.32 -1.23
C GLY A 41 6.93 15.02 -2.46
N LYS A 42 7.54 16.14 -2.88
CA LYS A 42 7.15 16.88 -4.10
C LYS A 42 7.40 16.12 -5.41
N LYS A 43 8.21 15.07 -5.37
CA LYS A 43 8.59 14.23 -6.53
C LYS A 43 7.95 12.84 -6.47
N LEU A 44 7.24 12.53 -5.39
CA LEU A 44 6.58 11.23 -5.20
C LEU A 44 5.12 11.29 -5.63
N CYS A 45 4.71 10.28 -6.39
CA CYS A 45 3.32 10.13 -6.84
C CYS A 45 2.53 9.18 -5.93
N TYR A 46 3.18 8.11 -5.45
CA TYR A 46 2.60 7.08 -4.59
C TYR A 46 3.69 6.37 -3.79
N VAL A 47 3.28 5.70 -2.72
CA VAL A 47 4.11 4.76 -1.95
C VAL A 47 3.51 3.36 -2.15
N GLN A 48 4.29 2.45 -2.73
CA GLN A 48 3.86 1.07 -2.95
C GLN A 48 4.27 0.22 -1.75
N PHE A 49 3.31 -0.52 -1.19
CA PHE A 49 3.57 -1.55 -0.19
C PHE A 49 3.62 -2.92 -0.86
N PRO A 50 4.53 -3.82 -0.43
CA PRO A 50 4.53 -5.20 -0.91
C PRO A 50 3.25 -5.90 -0.43
N GLN A 51 2.55 -6.57 -1.35
CA GLN A 51 1.43 -7.43 -1.02
C GLN A 51 1.97 -8.78 -0.56
N ARG A 52 1.50 -9.26 0.59
CA ARG A 52 1.84 -10.57 1.15
C ARG A 52 0.56 -11.34 1.40
N PHE A 53 0.54 -12.62 1.04
CA PHE A 53 -0.64 -13.46 1.12
C PHE A 53 -0.53 -14.45 2.27
N ASP A 54 -1.63 -14.60 3.00
CA ASP A 54 -1.77 -15.56 4.08
C ASP A 54 -2.14 -16.96 3.55
N GLY A 55 -2.01 -17.99 4.39
CA GLY A 55 -2.52 -19.34 4.09
C GLY A 55 -1.71 -20.12 3.06
N ILE A 56 -0.47 -19.74 2.79
CA ILE A 56 0.41 -20.45 1.85
C ILE A 56 1.01 -21.69 2.52
N ASP A 57 0.78 -22.86 1.92
CA ASP A 57 1.37 -24.13 2.36
C ASP A 57 2.90 -24.07 2.43
N LEU A 58 3.48 -24.89 3.31
CA LEU A 58 4.93 -24.97 3.51
C LEU A 58 5.71 -25.22 2.21
N HIS A 59 5.14 -26.01 1.29
CA HIS A 59 5.83 -26.39 0.05
C HIS A 59 5.66 -25.34 -1.06
N ASP A 60 4.74 -24.38 -0.89
CA ASP A 60 4.42 -23.31 -1.85
C ASP A 60 4.51 -23.75 -3.32
N ARG A 61 3.86 -24.88 -3.65
CA ARG A 61 3.99 -25.52 -4.97
C ARG A 61 3.62 -24.58 -6.14
N TYR A 62 2.74 -23.61 -5.87
CA TYR A 62 2.26 -22.64 -6.85
C TYR A 62 3.05 -21.32 -6.84
N ALA A 63 4.08 -21.19 -5.99
CA ALA A 63 4.90 -19.99 -5.84
C ALA A 63 4.07 -18.72 -5.52
N ASN A 64 3.01 -18.88 -4.72
CA ASN A 64 2.06 -17.82 -4.40
C ASN A 64 2.69 -16.72 -3.51
N ARG A 65 3.81 -16.99 -2.83
CA ARG A 65 4.49 -15.96 -2.03
C ARG A 65 5.10 -14.86 -2.90
N ASN A 66 5.48 -15.20 -4.13
CA ASN A 66 6.04 -14.29 -5.12
C ASN A 66 7.21 -13.43 -4.59
N ILE A 67 7.99 -13.94 -3.63
CA ILE A 67 9.05 -13.17 -2.96
C ILE A 67 10.14 -12.70 -3.92
N VAL A 68 10.40 -13.42 -5.02
CA VAL A 68 11.46 -13.07 -5.98
C VAL A 68 11.25 -11.70 -6.63
N PHE A 69 9.99 -11.27 -6.80
CA PHE A 69 9.66 -10.00 -7.44
C PHE A 69 9.34 -8.88 -6.44
N PHE A 70 9.03 -9.24 -5.20
CA PHE A 70 8.51 -8.32 -4.19
C PHE A 70 9.39 -8.23 -2.92
N ASP A 71 10.60 -8.79 -2.92
CA ASP A 71 11.69 -8.52 -1.96
C ASP A 71 12.86 -7.79 -2.64
#